data_AF-A0A437M0U2-F1
#
_entry.id   AF-A0A437M0U2-F1
#
_cell.length_a   1.000
_cell.length_b   1.000
_cell.length_c   1.000
_cell.angle_alpha   90.00
_cell.angle_beta   90.00
_cell.angle_gamma   90.00
#
_symmetry.space_group_name_H-M   'P 1'
#
loop_
_entity.id
_entity.type
_entity.pdbx_description
1 polymer ?
#
loop_
_entity_poly.entity_id
_entity_poly.type
_entity_poly.pdbx_seq_one_letter_code
_entity_poly.pdbx_strand_id
1 'polypeptide(L)'
;MGGLSIWHWLVVGVIVMLLFGKGRFSDMMGDVAKGIKSFKKGMSEEDEPQQQAQRPAPRLQQQPPLEPNQDQKLQPMQDDRPHS
;
A
#
# COMPACT_ATOMS: atom_id res chain seq x y z
N MET A 1 -6.49 34.66 32.13
CA MET A 1 -6.46 34.79 30.65
C MET A 1 -6.68 33.40 30.07
N GLY A 2 -7.96 32.98 30.02
CA GLY A 2 -8.37 31.60 29.76
C GLY A 2 -7.93 31.16 28.37
N GLY A 3 -6.95 30.26 28.33
CA GLY A 3 -6.40 29.69 27.12
C GLY A 3 -7.51 29.13 26.24
N LEU A 4 -7.36 29.38 24.94
CA LEU A 4 -8.23 29.00 23.84
C LEU A 4 -8.97 27.68 24.13
N SER A 5 -10.24 27.83 24.54
CA SER A 5 -11.13 26.72 24.88
C SER A 5 -11.10 25.68 23.76
N ILE A 6 -11.21 24.39 24.09
CA ILE A 6 -11.24 23.27 23.13
C ILE A 6 -12.27 23.52 22.01
N TRP A 7 -13.34 24.25 22.32
CA TRP A 7 -14.33 24.73 21.36
C TRP A 7 -13.77 25.61 20.23
N HIS A 8 -12.79 26.47 20.53
CA HIS A 8 -12.14 27.33 19.55
C HIS A 8 -11.34 26.50 18.53
N TRP A 9 -10.58 25.51 19.00
CA TRP A 9 -9.80 24.63 18.11
C TRP A 9 -10.69 23.81 17.17
N LEU A 10 -11.87 23.39 17.62
CA LEU A 10 -12.85 22.69 16.79
C LEU A 10 -13.37 23.60 15.66
N VAL A 11 -13.74 24.84 15.99
CA VAL A 11 -14.20 25.84 15.00
C VAL A 11 -13.09 26.19 14.00
N VAL A 12 -11.85 26.38 14.47
CA VAL A 12 -10.69 26.63 13.61
C VAL A 12 -10.44 25.45 12.66
N GLY A 13 -10.50 24.21 13.17
CA GLY A 13 -10.34 23.02 12.34
C GLY A 13 -11.37 22.93 11.21
N VAL A 14 -12.63 23.30 11.48
CA VAL A 14 -13.70 23.34 10.46
C VAL A 14 -13.42 24.41 9.41
N ILE A 15 -13.00 25.61 9.80
CA ILE A 15 -12.65 26.69 8.87
C ILE A 15 -11.48 26.29 7.98
N VAL A 16 -10.43 25.70 8.55
CA VAL A 16 -9.27 25.21 7.78
C VAL A 16 -9.70 24.12 6.79
N MET A 17 -10.53 23.18 7.20
CA MET A 17 -11.06 22.13 6.31
C MET A 17 -11.89 22.71 5.15
N LEU A 18 -12.67 23.78 5.40
CA LEU A 18 -13.46 24.47 4.37
C LEU A 18 -12.58 25.25 3.38
N LEU A 19 -11.54 25.93 3.87
CA LEU A 19 -10.62 26.72 3.05
C LEU A 19 -9.72 25.85 2.17
N PHE A 20 -9.18 24.77 2.74
CA PHE A 20 -8.27 23.87 2.01
C PHE A 20 -9.03 22.77 1.25
N GLY A 21 -10.27 22.47 1.65
CA GLY A 21 -11.08 21.40 1.10
C GLY A 21 -10.55 20.00 1.42
N LYS A 22 -11.43 18.98 1.34
CA LYS A 22 -11.07 17.58 1.65
C LYS A 22 -9.96 16.99 0.77
N GLY A 23 -9.81 17.49 -0.46
CA GLY A 23 -8.90 16.91 -1.46
C GLY A 23 -7.42 17.22 -1.24
N ARG A 24 -7.09 18.43 -0.76
CA ARG A 24 -5.69 18.86 -0.57
C ARG A 24 -5.18 18.58 0.83
N PHE A 25 -6.04 18.72 1.84
CA PHE A 25 -5.69 18.42 3.23
C PHE A 25 -5.32 16.93 3.42
N SER A 26 -6.07 16.01 2.79
CA SER A 26 -5.83 14.57 2.97
C SER A 26 -4.52 14.08 2.34
N ASP A 27 -4.12 14.65 1.20
CA ASP A 27 -2.88 14.31 0.49
C ASP A 27 -1.65 14.82 1.28
N MET A 28 -1.68 16.08 1.70
CA MET A 28 -0.63 16.69 2.52
C MET A 28 -0.53 16.05 3.92
N MET A 29 -1.66 15.75 4.57
CA MET A 29 -1.67 15.06 5.86
C MET A 29 -1.08 13.65 5.75
N GLY A 30 -1.28 12.97 4.61
CA GLY A 30 -0.69 11.66 4.33
C GLY A 30 0.84 11.69 4.28
N ASP A 31 1.41 12.68 3.60
CA ASP A 31 2.87 12.82 3.50
C ASP A 31 3.51 13.33 4.80
N VAL A 32 2.83 14.23 5.51
CA VAL A 32 3.24 14.65 6.86
C VAL A 32 3.20 13.47 7.83
N ALA A 33 2.14 12.64 7.78
CA ALA A 33 2.02 11.45 8.62
C ALA A 33 3.12 10.42 8.33
N LYS A 34 3.49 10.20 7.06
CA LYS A 34 4.63 9.35 6.69
C LYS A 34 5.95 9.91 7.24
N GLY A 35 6.19 11.21 7.08
CA GLY A 35 7.41 11.87 7.59
C GLY A 35 7.56 11.73 9.10
N ILE A 36 6.49 12.03 9.86
CA ILE A 36 6.48 11.89 11.32
C ILE A 36 6.62 10.42 11.74
N LYS A 37 5.99 9.48 11.01
CA LYS A 37 6.10 8.05 11.30
C LYS A 37 7.52 7.52 11.08
N SER A 38 8.19 7.93 10.00
CA SER A 38 9.59 7.57 9.74
C SER A 38 10.53 8.19 10.76
N PHE A 39 10.27 9.45 11.18
CA PHE A 39 11.03 10.09 12.25
C PHE A 39 10.89 9.36 13.59
N LYS A 40 9.66 9.00 13.97
CA LYS A 40 9.41 8.24 15.20
C LYS A 40 10.00 6.83 15.12
N LYS A 41 9.87 6.15 13.97
CA LYS A 41 10.45 4.83 13.76
C LYS A 41 11.98 4.86 13.82
N GLY A 42 12.63 5.85 13.21
CA GLY A 42 14.07 6.04 13.31
C GLY A 42 14.53 6.32 14.75
N MET A 43 13.77 7.10 15.51
CA MET A 43 14.06 7.37 16.93
C MET A 43 13.83 6.14 17.83
N SER A 44 12.79 5.34 17.55
CA SER A 44 12.46 4.13 18.32
C SER A 44 13.29 2.90 17.92
N GLU A 45 13.90 2.88 16.73
CA GLU A 45 14.82 1.81 16.31
C GLU A 45 16.16 1.84 17.07
N GLU A 46 16.48 2.93 17.77
CA GLU A 46 17.63 3.01 18.68
C GLU A 46 17.37 2.30 20.03
N ASP A 47 16.10 2.04 20.38
CA ASP A 47 15.69 1.43 21.66
C ASP A 47 15.05 0.03 21.54
N GLU A 48 14.49 -0.39 20.39
CA GLU A 48 13.83 -1.70 20.24
C GLU A 48 14.05 -2.38 18.86
N PRO A 49 14.30 -3.72 18.80
CA PRO A 49 14.39 -4.44 17.54
C PRO A 49 12.99 -4.64 16.92
N GLN A 50 12.68 -3.75 15.98
CA GLN A 50 11.72 -3.87 14.88
C GLN A 50 10.41 -4.64 15.15
N GLN A 51 9.39 -3.92 15.60
CA GLN A 51 8.00 -4.35 15.45
C GLN A 51 7.21 -3.42 14.53
N GLN A 52 6.94 -3.94 13.34
CA GLN A 52 5.72 -3.72 12.54
C GLN A 52 5.31 -2.28 12.23
N ALA A 53 5.52 -1.86 10.99
CA ALA A 53 4.55 -1.01 10.32
C ALA A 53 4.62 -1.15 8.79
N GLN A 54 3.51 -1.68 8.24
CA GLN A 54 3.03 -1.49 6.86
C GLN A 54 3.65 -2.39 5.79
N ARG A 55 3.23 -3.66 5.77
CA ARG A 55 2.80 -4.28 4.51
C ARG A 55 1.33 -3.87 4.29
N PRO A 56 0.99 -2.96 3.36
CA PRO A 56 -0.22 -3.20 2.61
C PRO A 56 0.04 -4.50 1.83
N ALA A 57 -0.80 -5.49 2.02
CA ALA A 57 -0.78 -6.67 1.17
C ALA A 57 -1.68 -6.39 -0.05
N PRO A 58 -1.14 -6.03 -1.23
CA PRO A 58 -1.83 -6.33 -2.47
C PRO A 58 -1.56 -7.79 -2.78
N ARG A 59 -2.27 -8.70 -2.12
CA ARG A 59 -2.20 -10.14 -2.41
C ARG A 59 -3.43 -10.65 -3.16
N LEU A 60 -4.04 -9.81 -3.99
CA LEU A 60 -5.14 -10.18 -4.87
C LEU A 60 -5.04 -9.56 -6.28
N GLN A 61 -3.84 -9.28 -6.80
CA GLN A 61 -3.61 -9.49 -8.23
C GLN A 61 -3.20 -10.95 -8.40
N GLN A 62 -4.20 -11.80 -8.61
CA GLN A 62 -4.00 -13.14 -9.14
C GLN A 62 -3.15 -13.00 -10.41
N GLN A 63 -1.97 -13.60 -10.35
CA GLN A 63 -1.15 -13.88 -11.52
C GLN A 63 -2.07 -14.53 -12.59
N PRO A 64 -1.99 -14.14 -13.88
CA PRO A 64 -2.61 -14.94 -14.92
C PRO A 64 -2.09 -16.39 -14.76
N PRO A 65 -2.95 -17.41 -14.75
CA PRO A 65 -2.52 -18.79 -14.64
C PRO A 65 -1.44 -19.05 -15.69
N LEU A 66 -0.21 -19.29 -15.23
CA LEU A 66 0.82 -19.91 -16.06
C LEU A 66 0.34 -21.34 -16.28
N GLU A 67 -0.45 -21.55 -17.33
CA GLU A 67 -0.80 -22.90 -17.77
C GLU A 67 0.51 -23.64 -18.08
N PRO A 68 0.82 -24.74 -17.36
CA PRO A 68 1.99 -25.54 -17.63
C PRO A 68 1.76 -26.28 -18.94
N ASN A 69 2.45 -25.83 -20.00
CA ASN A 69 2.97 -26.65 -21.11
C ASN A 69 2.13 -27.92 -21.43
N GLN A 70 0.90 -27.76 -21.91
CA GLN A 70 0.08 -28.89 -22.39
C GLN A 70 0.51 -29.38 -23.78
N ASP A 71 1.48 -28.71 -24.42
CA ASP A 71 1.95 -29.03 -25.78
C ASP A 71 3.08 -30.06 -25.82
N GLN A 72 3.61 -30.52 -24.68
CA GLN A 72 4.75 -31.43 -24.65
C GLN A 72 4.37 -32.91 -24.49
N LYS A 73 3.07 -33.21 -24.29
CA LYS A 73 2.56 -34.58 -24.10
C LYS A 73 1.45 -34.98 -25.07
N LEU A 74 1.45 -34.42 -26.28
CA LEU A 74 0.73 -34.97 -27.42
C LEU A 74 1.59 -34.83 -28.67
N GLN A 75 2.85 -35.22 -28.57
CA GLN A 75 3.61 -35.63 -29.75
C GLN A 75 2.97 -36.95 -30.21
N PRO A 76 2.14 -37.00 -31.27
CA PRO A 76 1.86 -38.28 -31.89
C PRO A 76 3.21 -38.81 -32.33
N MET A 77 3.60 -39.95 -31.73
CA MET A 77 4.75 -40.74 -32.12
C MET A 77 4.67 -40.93 -33.64
N GLN A 78 5.43 -40.10 -34.37
CA GLN A 78 5.72 -40.29 -35.77
C GLN A 78 6.61 -41.52 -35.83
N ASP A 79 6.06 -42.64 -36.29
CA ASP A 79 6.72 -43.81 -36.87
C ASP A 79 5.60 -44.86 -36.95
N ASP A 80 5.06 -45.25 -38.10
CA ASP A 80 5.78 -46.00 -39.11
C ASP A 80 4.96 -46.04 -40.42
N ARG A 81 5.39 -45.26 -41.42
CA ARG A 81 5.22 -45.52 -42.86
C ARG A 81 6.49 -44.95 -43.49
N PRO A 82 7.16 -45.59 -44.47
CA PRO A 82 6.57 -46.40 -45.54
C PRO A 82 7.35 -47.73 -45.73
N HIS A 83 6.96 -48.74 -46.50
CA HIS A 83 6.82 -48.79 -47.96
C HIS A 83 6.23 -50.16 -48.37
N SER A 84 5.52 -50.21 -49.49
CA SER A 84 5.33 -51.44 -50.28
C SER A 84 6.65 -51.97 -50.82
#